data_AF-A0A9P7JME8-F1
#
_entry.id   AF-A0A9P7JME8-F1
#
_cell.length_a   1.000
_cell.length_b   1.000
_cell.length_c   1.000
_cell.angle_alpha   90.00
_cell.angle_beta   90.00
_cell.angle_gamma   90.00
#
_symmetry.space_group_name_H-M   'P 1'
#
loop_
_entity.id
_entity.type
_entity.pdbx_description
1 polymer ?
#
loop_
_entity_poly.entity_id
_entity_poly.type
_entity_poly.pdbx_seq_one_letter_code
_entity_poly.pdbx_strand_id
1 'polypeptide(L)'
;VCTVCLGSNGHSFIECTADRLWDNSHPSLATRVDKQLLLRKSDKPLCVDWQRSRGCSSHSHNERHICSGCLGKSHGAQQCSCAQ
;
A
#
# COMPACT_ATOMS: atom_id res chain seq x y z
N VAL A 1 1.36 5.96 -8.15
CA VAL A 1 1.71 5.70 -6.74
C VAL A 1 1.96 4.21 -6.52
N CYS A 2 3.17 3.87 -6.09
CA CYS A 2 3.52 2.54 -5.58
C CYS A 2 2.82 2.29 -4.24
N THR A 3 2.29 1.08 -4.01
CA THR A 3 1.59 0.76 -2.75
C THR A 3 2.53 0.53 -1.57
N VAL A 4 3.85 0.45 -1.80
CA VAL A 4 4.88 0.21 -0.77
C VAL A 4 5.50 1.54 -0.33
N CYS A 5 6.12 2.27 -1.25
CA CYS A 5 6.76 3.56 -0.96
C CYS A 5 5.85 4.77 -1.14
N LEU A 6 4.61 4.60 -1.62
CA LEU A 6 3.67 5.69 -1.92
C LEU A 6 4.17 6.74 -2.94
N GLY A 7 5.30 6.50 -3.60
CA GLY A 7 5.85 7.38 -4.62
C GLY A 7 5.38 7.03 -6.03
N SER A 8 5.39 8.02 -6.92
CA SER A 8 5.17 7.87 -8.36
C SER A 8 6.45 7.51 -9.14
N ASN A 9 7.58 7.29 -8.46
CA ASN A 9 8.88 6.97 -9.08
C ASN A 9 8.79 5.80 -10.09
N GLY A 10 9.49 5.92 -11.22
CA GLY A 10 9.52 4.98 -12.34
C GLY A 10 10.24 3.65 -12.06
N HIS A 11 9.82 2.95 -11.02
CA HIS A 11 10.26 1.58 -10.70
C HIS A 11 9.12 0.59 -10.91
N SER A 12 9.46 -0.69 -11.04
CA SER A 12 8.49 -1.78 -11.09
C SER A 12 7.71 -1.83 -9.76
N PHE A 13 6.46 -1.40 -9.76
CA PHE A 13 5.62 -1.43 -8.55
C PHE A 13 5.52 -2.85 -7.97
N ILE A 14 5.50 -3.86 -8.83
CA ILE A 14 5.34 -5.29 -8.51
C ILE A 14 6.57 -5.84 -7.77
N GLU A 15 7.72 -5.19 -7.92
CA GLU A 15 8.99 -5.60 -7.31
C GLU A 15 9.53 -4.54 -6.35
N CYS A 16 8.66 -3.61 -5.93
CA CYS A 16 9.07 -2.57 -5.00
C CYS A 16 9.37 -3.19 -3.62
N THR A 17 10.64 -3.17 -3.24
CA THR A 17 11.16 -3.60 -1.94
C THR A 17 11.57 -2.42 -1.07
N ALA A 18 11.08 -1.22 -1.38
CA ALA A 18 11.41 -0.01 -0.64
C ALA A 18 11.07 -0.18 0.85
N ASP A 19 12.04 0.16 1.70
CA ASP A 19 11.86 0.11 3.15
C ASP A 19 11.24 1.39 3.70
N ARG A 20 11.28 2.49 2.93
CA ARG A 20 10.80 3.82 3.30
C ARG A 20 9.81 4.37 2.27
N LEU A 21 9.06 5.38 2.69
CA LEU A 21 8.24 6.19 1.80
C LEU A 21 9.10 6.99 0.82
N TRP A 22 8.46 7.53 -0.22
CA TRP A 22 9.11 8.26 -1.31
C TRP A 22 9.96 9.45 -0.85
N ASP A 23 9.59 10.08 0.26
CA ASP A 23 10.28 11.23 0.87
C ASP A 23 11.33 10.82 1.90
N ASN A 24 11.59 9.53 2.07
CA ASN A 24 12.44 8.97 3.13
C ASN A 24 12.06 9.35 4.57
N SER A 25 10.93 10.03 4.78
CA SER A 25 10.51 10.53 6.09
C SER A 25 10.13 9.41 7.03
N HIS A 26 9.32 8.46 6.55
CA HIS A 26 8.83 7.35 7.34
C HIS A 26 9.18 5.99 6.73
N PRO A 27 9.35 4.95 7.56
CA PRO A 27 9.40 3.59 7.07
C PRO A 27 8.08 3.22 6.36
N SER A 28 8.19 2.44 5.29
CA SER A 28 7.06 1.80 4.61
C SER A 28 6.29 0.95 5.62
N LEU A 29 4.97 1.12 5.67
CA LEU A 29 4.14 0.30 6.55
C LEU A 29 3.76 -1.02 5.89
N ALA A 30 3.80 -1.07 4.57
CA ALA A 30 3.57 -2.28 3.79
C ALA A 30 4.85 -2.75 3.10
N THR A 31 4.92 -4.04 2.84
CA THR A 31 5.97 -4.68 2.05
C THR A 31 5.34 -5.59 1.01
N ARG A 32 6.08 -5.90 -0.04
CA ARG A 32 5.64 -6.84 -1.06
C ARG A 32 6.42 -8.14 -0.95
N VAL A 33 5.72 -9.25 -0.77
CA VAL A 33 6.29 -10.59 -0.66
C VAL A 33 5.52 -11.49 -1.61
N ASP A 34 6.21 -12.10 -2.57
CA ASP A 34 5.63 -13.00 -3.57
C ASP A 34 4.35 -12.44 -4.24
N LYS A 35 4.44 -11.22 -4.79
CA LYS A 35 3.34 -10.44 -5.41
C LYS A 35 2.20 -10.02 -4.47
N GLN A 36 2.16 -10.53 -3.23
CA GLN A 36 1.22 -10.12 -2.20
C GLN A 36 1.69 -8.86 -1.49
N LEU A 37 0.74 -8.02 -1.10
CA LEU A 37 1.00 -6.84 -0.28
C LEU A 37 0.70 -7.18 1.17
N LEU A 38 1.70 -7.08 2.04
CA LEU A 38 1.59 -7.40 3.46
C LEU A 38 1.88 -6.17 4.31
N LEU A 39 1.23 -6.06 5.45
CA LEU A 39 1.55 -5.03 6.44
C LEU A 39 2.76 -5.48 7.28
N ARG A 40 3.84 -4.68 7.31
CA ARG A 40 5.07 -5.04 8.03
C ARG A 40 4.89 -5.28 9.53
N LYS A 41 3.95 -4.57 10.16
CA LYS A 41 3.75 -4.66 11.61
C LYS A 41 3.06 -5.97 12.06
N SER A 42 2.35 -6.65 11.16
CA SER A 42 1.47 -7.76 11.55
C SER A 42 1.42 -8.90 10.53
N ASP A 43 2.23 -8.82 9.48
CA ASP A 43 2.23 -9.71 8.31
C ASP A 43 0.83 -9.94 7.71
N LYS A 44 -0.08 -8.99 7.94
CA LYS A 44 -1.47 -9.09 7.49
C LYS A 44 -1.56 -8.77 6.01
N PRO A 45 -2.25 -9.59 5.20
CA PRO A 45 -2.44 -9.30 3.80
C PRO A 45 -3.35 -8.09 3.60
N LEU A 46 -2.92 -7.19 2.74
CA LEU A 46 -3.67 -6.03 2.28
C LEU A 46 -4.28 -6.30 0.91
N CYS A 47 -5.45 -5.73 0.67
CA CYS A 47 -6.07 -5.79 -0.64
C CYS A 47 -5.33 -4.85 -1.60
N VAL A 48 -4.74 -5.43 -2.66
CA VAL A 48 -4.01 -4.68 -3.68
C VAL A 48 -4.96 -3.80 -4.49
N ASP A 49 -6.15 -4.29 -4.82
CA ASP A 49 -7.15 -3.51 -5.54
C ASP A 49 -7.67 -2.34 -4.70
N TRP A 50 -7.78 -2.51 -3.38
CA TRP A 50 -8.10 -1.40 -2.47
C TRP A 50 -7.06 -0.28 -2.55
N GLN A 51 -5.78 -0.62 -2.70
CA GLN A 51 -4.72 0.39 -2.82
C GLN A 51 -4.71 1.11 -4.18
N ARG A 52 -5.39 0.58 -5.20
CA ARG A 52 -5.46 1.17 -6.54
C ARG A 52 -6.48 2.30 -6.57
N SER A 53 -6.38 3.18 -7.56
CA SER A 53 -7.32 4.30 -7.77
C SER A 53 -8.77 3.84 -7.98
N ARG A 54 -8.96 2.67 -8.59
CA ARG A 54 -10.29 2.04 -8.76
C ARG A 54 -10.91 1.57 -7.44
N GLY A 55 -10.10 1.37 -6.40
CA GLY A 55 -10.50 0.72 -5.17
C GLY A 55 -10.92 -0.73 -5.35
N CYS A 56 -11.39 -1.34 -4.26
CA CYS A 56 -11.97 -2.69 -4.26
C CYS A 56 -13.45 -2.61 -3.91
N SER A 57 -14.30 -3.23 -4.73
CA SER A 57 -15.75 -3.34 -4.51
C SER A 57 -16.16 -4.65 -3.83
N SER A 58 -15.21 -5.53 -3.48
CA SER A 58 -15.50 -6.77 -2.79
C SER A 58 -15.65 -6.53 -1.30
N HIS A 59 -16.82 -6.87 -0.75
CA HIS A 59 -17.06 -6.79 0.69
C HIS A 59 -16.56 -8.01 1.46
N SER A 60 -16.14 -9.07 0.76
CA SER A 60 -15.71 -10.34 1.34
C SER A 60 -14.44 -10.23 2.18
N HIS A 61 -13.63 -9.19 1.99
CA HIS A 61 -12.35 -9.00 2.68
C HIS A 61 -12.14 -7.54 3.13
N ASN A 62 -13.20 -6.90 3.62
CA ASN A 62 -13.15 -5.52 4.13
C ASN A 62 -12.10 -5.31 5.24
N GLU A 63 -11.75 -6.35 6.00
CA GLU A 63 -10.66 -6.27 6.97
C GLU A 63 -9.28 -5.97 6.35
N ARG A 64 -9.10 -6.29 5.06
CA ARG A 64 -7.88 -6.04 4.27
C ARG A 64 -7.91 -4.70 3.55
N HIS A 65 -9.03 -3.97 3.60
CA HIS A 65 -9.20 -2.62 3.05
C HIS A 65 -8.56 -1.59 4.00
N ILE A 66 -7.24 -1.66 4.11
CA ILE A 66 -6.43 -0.80 4.96
C ILE A 66 -5.40 -0.11 4.08
N CYS A 67 -5.33 1.21 4.14
CA CYS A 67 -4.36 2.02 3.44
C CYS A 67 -2.93 1.64 3.87
N SER A 68 -2.07 1.34 2.91
CA SER A 68 -0.66 1.02 3.20
C SER A 68 0.18 2.21 3.66
N GLY A 69 -0.33 3.45 3.54
CA GLY A 69 0.39 4.65 3.94
C GLY A 69 0.08 5.18 5.32
N CYS A 70 -1.18 5.11 5.74
CA CYS A 70 -1.63 5.67 7.02
C CYS A 70 -2.45 4.70 7.87
N LEU A 71 -2.62 3.44 7.42
CA LEU A 71 -3.47 2.43 8.06
C LEU A 71 -4.96 2.79 8.16
N GLY A 72 -5.39 3.85 7.49
CA GLY A 72 -6.79 4.24 7.40
C GLY A 72 -7.62 3.23 6.61
N LYS A 73 -8.91 3.07 6.94
CA LYS A 73 -9.84 2.15 6.25
C LYS A 73 -10.74 2.83 5.22
N SER A 74 -10.70 4.16 5.16
CA SER A 74 -11.61 4.96 4.33
C SER A 74 -11.12 5.13 2.90
N HIS A 75 -9.83 4.88 2.64
CA HIS A 75 -9.20 5.05 1.33
C HIS A 75 -8.05 4.06 1.15
N GLY A 76 -7.55 3.92 -0.07
CA GLY A 76 -6.34 3.18 -0.41
C GLY A 76 -5.13 4.07 -0.66
N ALA A 77 -3.95 3.47 -0.83
CA ALA A 77 -2.67 4.16 -1.05
C ALA A 77 -2.73 5.32 -2.07
N GLN A 78 -3.45 5.16 -3.18
CA GLN A 78 -3.52 6.16 -4.25
C GLN A 78 -4.27 7.44 -3.88
N GLN A 79 -5.14 7.39 -2.86
CA GLN A 79 -5.86 8.56 -2.33
C GLN A 79 -5.31 9.00 -0.97
N CYS A 80 -4.18 8.44 -0.55
CA CYS A 80 -3.56 8.76 0.71
C CYS A 80 -2.82 10.10 0.61
N SER A 81 -2.92 10.93 1.64
CA SER A 81 -2.14 12.17 1.74
C SER A 81 -0.62 11.94 1.81
N CYS A 82 -0.19 10.74 2.19
CA CYS A 82 1.22 10.33 2.18
C CYS A 82 1.73 9.96 0.78
N ALA A 83 0.86 9.92 -0.24
CA ALA A 83 1.23 9.57 -1.60
C ALA A 83 1.53 10.79 -2.47
N GLN A 84 2.37 10.59 -3.48
CA GLN A 84 2.82 11.61 -4.43
C GLN A 84 2.60 11.21 -5.89
#